data_AF-A0A9N8MD80-F1
#
_entry.id   AF-A0A9N8MD80-F1
#
_cell.length_a   1.000
_cell.length_b   1.000
_cell.length_c   1.000
_cell.angle_alpha   90.00
_cell.angle_beta   90.00
_cell.angle_gamma   90.00
#
_symmetry.space_group_name_H-M   'P 1'
#
loop_
_entity.id
_entity.type
_entity.pdbx_description
1 polymer ?
#
loop_
_entity_poly.entity_id
_entity_poly.type
_entity_poly.pdbx_seq_one_letter_code
_entity_poly.pdbx_strand_id
1 'polypeptide(L)'
;MQRIDFLKLSSLGFLGLYSCGISTTMNNTKRLGIQLYTIRDSISQNLEHSLEKLAGLGFKDLEIYGYNGTFFGKNKTEFLDILNNTGLKVISSHHQTGVIGKGYGNLLNNWEKSVEDLDFIGSKYMVCSYLVPEERTLEHYRKLPELLDQSGELTKQTGIQLAYHNHDFEFQKLDDQTTIYDFILQNTSPDLVKME
;
A
#
# COMPACT_ATOMS: atom_id res chain seq x y z
N MET A 1 -67.85 -16.61 -8.35
CA MET A 1 -66.43 -16.56 -8.73
C MET A 1 -65.91 -17.98 -8.82
N GLN A 2 -65.49 -18.43 -10.01
CA GLN A 2 -65.03 -19.80 -10.19
C GLN A 2 -63.56 -19.93 -9.76
N ARG A 3 -63.19 -21.09 -9.22
CA ARG A 3 -61.84 -21.43 -8.70
C ARG A 3 -60.71 -21.17 -9.72
N ILE A 4 -61.05 -21.17 -11.01
CA ILE A 4 -60.13 -20.95 -12.14
C ILE A 4 -59.78 -19.46 -12.30
N ASP A 5 -60.66 -18.54 -11.91
CA ASP A 5 -60.43 -17.10 -12.02
C ASP A 5 -59.40 -16.62 -10.98
N PHE A 6 -59.37 -17.25 -9.80
CA PHE A 6 -58.39 -16.96 -8.73
C PHE A 6 -56.96 -17.38 -9.13
N LEU A 7 -56.81 -18.50 -9.83
CA LEU A 7 -55.50 -18.99 -10.28
C LEU A 7 -54.90 -18.13 -11.42
N LYS A 8 -55.75 -17.58 -12.31
CA LYS A 8 -55.29 -16.65 -13.37
C LYS A 8 -54.92 -15.28 -12.81
N LEU A 9 -55.59 -14.80 -11.77
CA LEU A 9 -55.22 -13.54 -11.11
C LEU A 9 -53.93 -13.68 -10.28
N SER A 10 -53.64 -14.88 -9.76
CA SER A 10 -52.43 -15.16 -8.97
C SER A 10 -51.17 -15.25 -9.82
N SER A 11 -51.26 -15.69 -11.08
CA SER A 11 -50.10 -15.81 -11.98
C SER A 11 -49.58 -14.49 -12.54
N LEU A 12 -50.41 -13.43 -12.57
CA LEU A 12 -49.99 -12.09 -13.00
C LEU A 12 -49.28 -11.30 -11.90
N GLY A 13 -49.46 -11.66 -10.62
CA GLY A 13 -48.75 -11.04 -9.49
C GLY A 13 -47.29 -11.51 -9.35
N PHE A 14 -46.95 -12.73 -9.78
CA PHE A 14 -45.60 -13.29 -9.62
C PHE A 14 -44.61 -12.92 -10.74
N LEU A 15 -45.09 -12.56 -11.93
CA LEU A 15 -44.22 -12.14 -13.03
C LEU A 15 -43.78 -10.66 -12.94
N GLY A 16 -44.51 -9.83 -12.18
CA GLY A 16 -44.13 -8.43 -11.96
C GLY A 16 -42.89 -8.25 -11.08
N LEU A 17 -42.58 -9.22 -10.22
CA LEU A 17 -41.47 -9.16 -9.26
C LEU A 17 -40.11 -9.58 -9.86
N TYR A 18 -40.07 -10.09 -11.09
CA TYR A 18 -38.80 -10.34 -11.80
C TYR A 18 -38.35 -9.18 -12.70
N SER A 19 -39.20 -8.17 -12.94
CA SER A 19 -38.83 -6.98 -13.72
C SER A 19 -38.42 -5.78 -12.86
N CYS A 20 -38.70 -5.83 -11.56
CA CYS A 20 -38.08 -4.92 -10.62
C CYS A 20 -36.68 -5.48 -10.40
N GLY A 21 -35.73 -4.94 -11.17
CA GLY A 21 -34.33 -5.25 -11.00
C GLY A 21 -34.04 -5.26 -9.51
N ILE A 22 -33.67 -6.43 -9.00
CA ILE A 22 -32.75 -6.49 -7.89
C ILE A 22 -31.55 -5.75 -8.46
N SER A 23 -31.51 -4.43 -8.28
CA SER A 23 -30.28 -3.73 -8.08
C SER A 23 -29.62 -4.56 -7.01
N THR A 24 -28.74 -5.46 -7.45
CA THR A 24 -27.49 -5.63 -6.75
C THR A 24 -27.02 -4.21 -6.57
N THR A 25 -27.36 -3.62 -5.42
CA THR A 25 -26.56 -2.60 -4.82
C THR A 25 -25.20 -3.27 -4.79
N MET A 26 -24.40 -3.03 -5.82
CA MET A 26 -22.99 -3.32 -5.79
C MET A 26 -22.58 -2.55 -4.55
N ASN A 27 -22.41 -3.28 -3.46
CA ASN A 27 -21.88 -2.75 -2.23
C ASN A 27 -20.46 -2.39 -2.63
N ASN A 28 -20.31 -1.16 -3.14
CA ASN A 28 -19.05 -0.57 -3.49
C ASN A 28 -18.42 -0.18 -2.16
N THR A 29 -18.20 -1.18 -1.29
CA THR A 29 -17.53 -1.00 -0.02
C THR A 29 -16.12 -0.65 -0.40
N LYS A 30 -15.83 0.66 -0.36
CA LYS A 30 -14.48 1.18 -0.51
C LYS A 30 -13.57 0.32 0.34
N ARG A 31 -12.53 -0.24 -0.27
CA ARG A 31 -11.56 -1.05 0.48
C ARG A 31 -10.89 -0.13 1.49
N LEU A 32 -10.95 -0.51 2.75
CA LEU A 32 -10.29 0.22 3.83
C LEU A 32 -8.85 -0.26 3.92
N GLY A 33 -7.94 0.70 3.73
CA GLY A 33 -6.50 0.56 3.92
C GLY A 33 -6.06 1.00 5.32
N ILE A 34 -5.01 0.41 5.85
CA ILE A 34 -4.33 0.90 7.06
C ILE A 34 -2.82 0.76 6.94
N GLN A 35 -2.11 1.82 7.32
CA GLN A 35 -0.67 1.77 7.57
C GLN A 35 -0.42 1.14 8.94
N LEU A 36 0.21 -0.04 8.95
CA LEU A 36 0.46 -0.82 10.16
C LEU A 36 1.29 -0.09 11.21
N TYR A 37 2.07 0.94 10.84
CA TYR A 37 2.82 1.75 11.80
C TYR A 37 1.90 2.44 12.83
N THR A 38 0.66 2.73 12.46
CA THR A 38 -0.38 3.26 13.36
C THR A 38 -0.63 2.35 14.57
N ILE A 39 -0.48 1.03 14.40
CA ILE A 39 -0.68 0.03 15.46
C ILE A 39 0.60 -0.76 15.77
N ARG A 40 1.78 -0.18 15.50
CA ARG A 40 3.10 -0.83 15.62
C ARG A 40 3.33 -1.57 16.94
N ASP A 41 2.83 -1.04 18.05
CA ASP A 41 2.99 -1.66 19.35
C ASP A 41 2.21 -2.98 19.45
N SER A 42 1.00 -3.04 18.87
CA SER A 42 0.22 -4.28 18.78
C SER A 42 0.86 -5.28 17.81
N ILE A 43 1.36 -4.80 16.67
CA ILE A 43 2.12 -5.63 15.70
C ILE A 43 3.34 -6.26 16.36
N SER A 44 4.12 -5.47 17.11
CA SER A 44 5.30 -5.95 17.82
C SER A 44 4.98 -6.94 18.94
N GLN A 45 3.80 -6.86 19.54
CA GLN A 45 3.37 -7.78 20.60
C GLN A 45 2.89 -9.11 20.02
N ASN A 46 2.03 -9.07 19.00
CA ASN A 46 1.51 -10.25 18.34
C ASN A 46 0.98 -9.88 16.95
N LEU A 47 1.74 -10.25 15.91
CA LEU A 47 1.42 -9.95 14.51
C LEU A 47 0.11 -10.60 14.08
N GLU A 48 0.00 -11.92 14.23
CA GLU A 48 -1.12 -12.71 13.72
C GLU A 48 -2.45 -12.25 14.35
N HIS A 49 -2.49 -12.11 15.68
CA HIS A 49 -3.68 -11.63 16.38
C HIS A 49 -4.08 -10.20 16.00
N SER A 50 -3.09 -9.34 15.74
CA SER A 50 -3.35 -7.96 15.30
C SER A 50 -3.96 -7.93 13.90
N LEU A 51 -3.44 -8.75 12.98
CA LEU A 51 -3.96 -8.89 11.62
C LEU A 51 -5.36 -9.51 11.60
N GLU A 52 -5.60 -10.56 12.39
CA GLU A 52 -6.93 -11.16 12.57
C GLU A 52 -7.96 -10.13 13.05
N LYS A 53 -7.59 -9.28 14.03
CA LYS A 53 -8.43 -8.19 14.50
C LYS A 53 -8.72 -7.16 13.41
N LEU A 54 -7.71 -6.73 12.66
CA LEU A 54 -7.91 -5.80 11.54
C LEU A 54 -8.86 -6.36 10.49
N ALA A 55 -8.70 -7.64 10.14
CA ALA A 55 -9.61 -8.33 9.22
C ALA A 55 -11.04 -8.38 9.76
N GLY A 56 -11.23 -8.68 11.05
CA GLY A 56 -12.52 -8.68 11.73
C GLY A 56 -13.18 -7.30 11.82
N LEU A 57 -12.38 -6.22 11.85
CA LEU A 57 -12.84 -4.83 11.79
C LEU A 57 -13.21 -4.38 10.36
N GLY A 58 -12.92 -5.20 9.34
CA GLY A 58 -13.29 -4.93 7.95
C GLY A 58 -12.18 -4.27 7.12
N PHE A 59 -10.97 -4.11 7.64
CA PHE A 59 -9.81 -3.75 6.80
C PHE A 59 -9.54 -4.85 5.77
N LYS A 60 -9.02 -4.44 4.61
CA LYS A 60 -8.70 -5.35 3.50
C LYS A 60 -7.31 -5.13 2.95
N ASP A 61 -6.89 -3.88 2.90
CA ASP A 61 -5.62 -3.49 2.31
C ASP A 61 -4.69 -2.98 3.43
N LEU A 62 -3.42 -3.36 3.35
CA LEU A 62 -2.39 -3.02 4.33
C LEU A 62 -1.28 -2.28 3.63
N GLU A 63 -0.76 -1.28 4.33
CA GLU A 63 0.56 -0.75 4.08
C GLU A 63 1.48 -1.15 5.22
N ILE A 64 2.57 -1.83 4.89
CA ILE A 64 3.51 -2.38 5.88
C ILE A 64 4.74 -1.48 6.03
N TYR A 65 5.60 -1.76 7.01
CA TYR A 65 6.85 -1.05 7.24
C TYR A 65 7.90 -2.01 7.79
N GLY A 66 9.16 -1.58 7.81
CA GLY A 66 10.22 -2.25 8.57
C GLY A 66 10.65 -3.61 8.01
N TYR A 67 10.44 -3.84 6.71
CA TYR A 67 11.04 -5.00 6.04
C TYR A 67 12.56 -4.97 6.22
N ASN A 68 13.14 -6.08 6.65
CA ASN A 68 14.57 -6.20 6.94
C ASN A 68 15.17 -7.52 6.40
N GLY A 69 14.59 -8.03 5.30
CA GLY A 69 14.82 -9.39 4.81
C GLY A 69 13.73 -10.37 5.25
N THR A 70 12.89 -9.96 6.20
CA THR A 70 11.68 -10.66 6.66
C THR A 70 10.54 -9.67 6.81
N PHE A 71 9.31 -10.17 6.90
CA PHE A 71 8.11 -9.42 7.25
C PHE A 71 7.78 -9.67 8.72
N PHE A 72 8.19 -8.74 9.60
CA PHE A 72 7.96 -8.87 11.05
C PHE A 72 8.47 -10.20 11.63
N GLY A 73 9.64 -10.67 11.16
CA GLY A 73 10.25 -11.93 11.59
C GLY A 73 9.75 -13.18 10.86
N LYS A 74 8.81 -13.03 9.91
CA LYS A 74 8.31 -14.11 9.03
C LYS A 74 8.98 -14.05 7.67
N ASN A 75 9.33 -15.20 7.11
CA ASN A 75 9.77 -15.23 5.72
C ASN A 75 8.57 -14.96 4.77
N LYS A 76 8.85 -14.72 3.49
CA LYS A 76 7.82 -14.33 2.50
C LYS A 76 6.67 -15.33 2.35
N THR A 77 6.96 -16.63 2.47
CA THR A 77 5.93 -17.69 2.37
C THR A 77 5.05 -17.72 3.62
N GLU A 78 5.68 -17.71 4.81
CA GLU A 78 4.94 -17.66 6.09
C GLU A 78 4.04 -16.42 6.18
N PHE A 79 4.54 -15.27 5.74
CA PHE A 79 3.77 -14.05 5.77
C PHE A 79 2.61 -14.07 4.76
N LEU A 80 2.84 -14.59 3.54
CA LEU A 80 1.78 -14.79 2.56
C LEU A 80 0.68 -15.73 3.07
N ASP A 81 1.03 -16.78 3.80
CA ASP A 81 0.06 -17.69 4.42
C ASP A 81 -0.81 -16.96 5.47
N ILE A 82 -0.21 -16.09 6.29
CA ILE A 82 -0.96 -15.24 7.25
C ILE A 82 -1.94 -14.31 6.52
N LEU A 83 -1.49 -13.67 5.43
CA LEU A 83 -2.33 -12.80 4.61
C LEU A 83 -3.50 -13.56 3.98
N ASN A 84 -3.23 -14.75 3.42
CA ASN A 84 -4.25 -15.61 2.83
C ASN A 84 -5.30 -16.06 3.86
N ASN A 85 -4.87 -16.44 5.07
CA ASN A 85 -5.76 -16.89 6.13
C ASN A 85 -6.66 -15.78 6.68
N THR A 86 -6.16 -14.54 6.70
CA THR A 86 -6.92 -13.36 7.16
C THR A 86 -7.73 -12.70 6.03
N GLY A 87 -7.41 -13.00 4.78
CA GLY A 87 -7.96 -12.33 3.60
C GLY A 87 -7.50 -10.87 3.46
N LEU A 88 -6.43 -10.48 4.16
CA LEU A 88 -5.77 -9.18 4.03
C LEU A 88 -4.79 -9.19 2.86
N LYS A 89 -4.51 -8.02 2.30
CA LYS A 89 -3.56 -7.84 1.21
C LYS A 89 -2.60 -6.73 1.54
N VAL A 90 -1.32 -6.95 1.30
CA VAL A 90 -0.34 -5.85 1.31
C VAL A 90 -0.42 -5.18 -0.05
N ILE A 91 -0.83 -3.91 -0.06
CA ILE A 91 -0.89 -3.09 -1.28
C ILE A 91 0.32 -2.16 -1.41
N SER A 92 0.96 -1.81 -0.29
CA SER A 92 2.04 -0.83 -0.22
C SER A 92 3.01 -1.19 0.92
N SER A 93 4.23 -0.66 0.86
CA SER A 93 5.23 -0.81 1.92
C SER A 93 6.14 0.41 2.05
N HIS A 94 6.44 0.79 3.30
CA HIS A 94 7.32 1.89 3.66
C HIS A 94 8.77 1.43 3.82
N HIS A 95 9.68 2.14 3.16
CA HIS A 95 11.13 1.94 3.16
C HIS A 95 11.87 3.25 3.41
N GLN A 96 13.15 3.17 3.76
CA GLN A 96 14.05 4.32 3.91
C GLN A 96 15.11 4.33 2.82
N THR A 97 15.79 5.47 2.64
CA THR A 97 16.88 5.61 1.65
C THR A 97 18.03 4.65 1.97
N GLY A 98 18.38 4.53 3.25
CA GLY A 98 19.50 3.72 3.72
C GLY A 98 20.85 4.42 3.64
N VAL A 99 20.90 5.75 3.53
CA VAL A 99 22.15 6.52 3.49
C VAL A 99 22.86 6.47 4.85
N ILE A 100 22.12 6.77 5.92
CA ILE A 100 22.67 6.76 7.30
C ILE A 100 22.41 5.41 7.96
N GLY A 101 21.15 4.98 7.98
CA GLY A 101 20.73 3.68 8.50
C GLY A 101 20.85 2.59 7.44
N LYS A 102 21.98 1.88 7.39
CA LYS A 102 22.22 0.79 6.42
C LYS A 102 21.46 -0.51 6.74
N GLY A 103 20.23 -0.38 7.21
CA GLY A 103 19.32 -1.50 7.39
C GLY A 103 19.07 -2.22 6.08
N TYR A 104 18.86 -3.53 6.16
CA TYR A 104 18.52 -4.38 5.02
C TYR A 104 17.16 -3.99 4.45
N GLY A 105 17.00 -4.01 3.13
CA GLY A 105 15.71 -3.75 2.47
C GLY A 105 15.39 -2.26 2.29
N ASN A 106 16.40 -1.41 2.41
CA ASN A 106 16.34 0.01 2.07
C ASN A 106 16.79 0.22 0.61
N LEU A 107 16.50 1.39 0.04
CA LEU A 107 16.77 1.70 -1.37
C LEU A 107 18.25 1.51 -1.76
N LEU A 108 19.19 1.84 -0.86
CA LEU A 108 20.63 1.65 -1.08
C LEU A 108 21.17 0.29 -0.60
N ASN A 109 20.38 -0.51 0.11
CA ASN A 109 20.88 -1.70 0.81
C ASN A 109 19.91 -2.88 0.60
N ASN A 110 20.26 -3.77 -0.33
CA ASN A 110 19.49 -4.97 -0.68
C ASN A 110 18.07 -4.66 -1.21
N TRP A 111 17.96 -3.61 -2.02
CA TRP A 111 16.68 -3.18 -2.58
C TRP A 111 16.07 -4.24 -3.49
N GLU A 112 16.88 -4.90 -4.32
CA GLU A 112 16.46 -5.99 -5.21
C GLU A 112 15.73 -7.11 -4.46
N LYS A 113 16.24 -7.47 -3.28
CA LYS A 113 15.62 -8.51 -2.47
C LYS A 113 14.29 -8.06 -1.89
N SER A 114 14.20 -6.79 -1.49
CA SER A 114 12.93 -6.21 -1.05
C SER A 114 11.90 -6.22 -2.19
N VAL A 115 12.29 -5.78 -3.39
CA VAL A 115 11.40 -5.80 -4.57
C VAL A 115 10.92 -7.22 -4.89
N GLU A 116 11.81 -8.21 -4.88
CA GLU A 116 11.46 -9.62 -5.11
C GLU A 116 10.42 -10.13 -4.10
N ASP A 117 10.61 -9.84 -2.80
CA ASP A 117 9.73 -10.34 -1.76
C ASP A 117 8.39 -9.60 -1.71
N LEU A 118 8.38 -8.30 -2.01
CA LEU A 118 7.15 -7.50 -2.10
C LEU A 118 6.33 -7.85 -3.34
N ASP A 119 6.97 -8.15 -4.47
CA ASP A 119 6.32 -8.69 -5.66
C ASP A 119 5.70 -10.06 -5.37
N PHE A 120 6.44 -10.93 -4.69
CA PHE A 120 5.97 -12.27 -4.31
C PHE A 120 4.67 -12.23 -3.50
N ILE A 121 4.51 -11.27 -2.58
CA ILE A 121 3.28 -11.10 -1.79
C ILE A 121 2.24 -10.20 -2.48
N GLY A 122 2.52 -9.74 -3.70
CA GLY A 122 1.56 -9.05 -4.57
C GLY A 122 1.39 -7.55 -4.31
N SER A 123 2.38 -6.89 -3.69
CA SER A 123 2.34 -5.44 -3.47
C SER A 123 2.17 -4.68 -4.79
N LYS A 124 1.60 -3.47 -4.70
CA LYS A 124 1.41 -2.56 -5.85
C LYS A 124 2.27 -1.32 -5.74
N TYR A 125 2.62 -0.95 -4.52
CA TYR A 125 3.45 0.21 -4.24
C TYR A 125 4.60 -0.18 -3.32
N MET A 126 5.72 0.52 -3.50
CA MET A 126 6.81 0.58 -2.53
C MET A 126 7.18 2.05 -2.37
N VAL A 127 7.37 2.51 -1.14
CA VAL A 127 7.33 3.93 -0.83
C VAL A 127 8.59 4.31 -0.05
N CYS A 128 9.38 5.24 -0.58
CA CYS A 128 10.41 5.90 0.21
C CYS A 128 9.73 6.88 1.15
N SER A 129 9.67 6.51 2.43
CA SER A 129 8.66 7.05 3.33
C SER A 129 9.18 8.10 4.31
N TYR A 130 10.48 8.19 4.53
CA TYR A 130 11.01 9.11 5.52
C TYR A 130 12.51 9.33 5.34
N LEU A 131 12.96 10.57 5.54
CA LEU A 131 14.37 10.92 5.70
C LEU A 131 14.68 11.17 7.17
N VAL A 132 15.68 10.46 7.70
CA VAL A 132 16.14 10.73 9.07
C VAL A 132 16.80 12.12 9.14
N PRO A 133 16.84 12.79 10.31
CA PRO A 133 17.35 14.17 10.42
C PRO A 133 18.75 14.38 9.79
N GLU A 134 19.63 13.38 9.89
CA GLU A 134 20.98 13.40 9.35
C GLU A 134 21.01 13.36 7.81
N GLU A 135 19.94 12.90 7.18
CA GLU A 135 19.74 12.89 5.73
C GLU A 135 19.18 14.23 5.21
N ARG A 136 18.75 15.14 6.10
CA ARG A 136 18.10 16.41 5.72
C ARG A 136 19.12 17.51 5.45
N THR A 137 20.04 17.24 4.54
CA THR A 137 21.09 18.18 4.11
C THR A 137 20.93 18.51 2.63
N LEU A 138 21.39 19.69 2.22
CA LEU A 138 21.38 20.10 0.81
C LEU A 138 22.07 19.08 -0.09
N GLU A 139 23.14 18.44 0.39
CA GLU A 139 23.85 17.40 -0.36
C GLU A 139 22.96 16.17 -0.60
N HIS A 140 22.32 15.65 0.45
CA HIS A 140 21.47 14.47 0.34
C HIS A 140 20.20 14.77 -0.46
N TYR A 141 19.57 15.93 -0.28
CA TYR A 141 18.42 16.35 -1.08
C TYR A 141 18.75 16.37 -2.57
N ARG A 142 19.92 16.88 -2.97
CA ARG A 142 20.34 16.91 -4.38
C ARG A 142 20.58 15.53 -4.99
N LYS A 143 20.90 14.51 -4.18
CA LYS A 143 21.11 13.12 -4.61
C LYS A 143 19.84 12.27 -4.57
N LEU A 144 18.83 12.71 -3.83
CA LEU A 144 17.61 11.95 -3.60
C LEU A 144 16.84 11.61 -4.90
N PRO A 145 16.65 12.53 -5.87
CA PRO A 145 15.90 12.21 -7.08
C PRO A 145 16.53 11.09 -7.90
N GLU A 146 17.87 11.09 -8.05
CA GLU A 146 18.59 10.01 -8.75
C GLU A 146 18.40 8.66 -8.06
N LEU A 147 18.49 8.63 -6.72
CA LEU A 147 18.25 7.41 -5.95
C LEU A 147 16.81 6.90 -6.13
N LEU A 148 15.82 7.80 -6.13
CA LEU A 148 14.41 7.43 -6.33
C LEU A 148 14.18 6.89 -7.74
N ASP A 149 14.71 7.53 -8.77
CA ASP A 149 14.59 7.06 -10.16
C ASP A 149 15.23 5.68 -10.34
N GLN A 150 16.47 5.47 -9.86
CA GLN A 150 17.14 4.18 -9.90
C GLN A 150 16.35 3.08 -9.16
N SER A 151 15.79 3.43 -8.00
CA SER A 151 14.97 2.49 -7.22
C SER A 151 13.65 2.18 -7.95
N GLY A 152 13.07 3.17 -8.64
CA GLY A 152 11.82 3.06 -9.39
C GLY A 152 11.97 2.27 -10.69
N GLU A 153 13.13 2.34 -11.34
CA GLU A 153 13.45 1.47 -12.48
C GLU A 153 13.36 0.00 -12.08
N LEU A 154 13.88 -0.34 -10.90
CA LEU A 154 13.87 -1.72 -10.41
C LEU A 154 12.46 -2.19 -10.03
N THR A 155 11.68 -1.40 -9.30
CA THR A 155 10.30 -1.77 -8.95
C THR A 155 9.42 -1.89 -10.19
N LYS A 156 9.64 -1.04 -11.19
CA LYS A 156 8.85 -1.05 -12.44
C LYS A 156 9.04 -2.34 -13.23
N GLN A 157 10.20 -3.01 -13.12
CA GLN A 157 10.44 -4.30 -13.77
C GLN A 157 9.51 -5.41 -13.26
N THR A 158 9.04 -5.32 -12.02
CA THR A 158 8.05 -6.24 -11.43
C THR A 158 6.62 -5.69 -11.48
N GLY A 159 6.42 -4.50 -12.06
CA GLY A 159 5.12 -3.83 -12.11
C GLY A 159 4.70 -3.15 -10.80
N ILE A 160 5.63 -2.99 -9.85
CA ILE A 160 5.42 -2.23 -8.62
C ILE A 160 5.75 -0.75 -8.87
N GLN A 161 4.84 0.14 -8.48
CA GLN A 161 5.05 1.59 -8.58
C GLN A 161 5.84 2.10 -7.37
N LEU A 162 6.99 2.74 -7.59
CA LEU A 162 7.67 3.48 -6.52
C LEU A 162 6.93 4.79 -6.26
N ALA A 163 6.79 5.17 -4.99
CA ALA A 163 6.36 6.49 -4.57
C ALA A 163 7.26 7.11 -3.49
N TYR A 164 7.12 8.42 -3.29
CA TYR A 164 7.72 9.16 -2.19
C TYR A 164 6.63 9.77 -1.31
N HIS A 165 6.71 9.53 0.01
CA HIS A 165 5.76 10.05 0.99
C HIS A 165 6.37 11.30 1.65
N ASN A 166 5.76 12.46 1.43
CA ASN A 166 6.25 13.70 2.01
C ASN A 166 5.86 13.84 3.49
N HIS A 167 6.70 14.52 4.25
CA HIS A 167 6.44 14.99 5.60
C HIS A 167 6.39 16.52 5.61
N ASP A 168 6.55 17.11 6.80
CA ASP A 168 6.58 18.55 7.01
C ASP A 168 7.86 19.21 6.47
N PHE A 169 9.01 18.51 6.58
CA PHE A 169 10.31 19.07 6.27
C PHE A 169 10.54 19.29 4.77
N GLU A 170 9.82 18.59 3.90
CA GLU A 170 9.91 18.74 2.45
C GLU A 170 9.31 20.07 1.98
N PHE A 171 8.47 20.71 2.79
CA PHE A 171 7.95 22.04 2.49
C PHE A 171 8.90 23.17 2.89
N GLN A 172 10.06 22.86 3.48
CA GLN A 172 11.12 23.84 3.71
C GLN A 172 11.80 24.21 2.39
N LYS A 173 12.38 25.41 2.37
CA LYS A 173 13.09 25.94 1.20
C LYS A 173 14.43 25.21 1.01
N LEU A 174 14.65 24.67 -0.19
CA LEU A 174 15.96 24.16 -0.62
C LEU A 174 16.88 25.32 -1.05
N ASP A 175 16.28 26.32 -1.68
CA ASP A 175 16.87 27.61 -2.06
C ASP A 175 15.79 28.72 -2.01
N ASP A 176 16.12 29.94 -2.44
CA ASP A 176 15.23 31.10 -2.36
C ASP A 176 13.87 30.90 -3.06
N GLN A 177 13.79 30.02 -4.06
CA GLN A 177 12.60 29.87 -4.92
C GLN A 177 11.90 28.52 -4.72
N THR A 178 12.65 27.46 -4.41
CA THR A 178 12.17 26.07 -4.53
C THR A 178 12.04 25.41 -3.15
N THR A 179 10.92 24.72 -2.90
CA THR A 179 10.81 23.81 -1.74
C THR A 179 11.51 22.49 -2.04
N ILE A 180 11.89 21.74 -1.00
CA ILE A 180 12.45 20.39 -1.20
C ILE A 180 11.44 19.49 -1.94
N TYR A 181 10.15 19.60 -1.64
CA TYR A 181 9.07 18.87 -2.30
C TYR A 181 9.02 19.18 -3.80
N ASP A 182 9.01 20.47 -4.16
CA ASP A 182 9.02 20.90 -5.56
C ASP A 182 10.28 20.42 -6.28
N PHE A 183 11.44 20.47 -5.60
CA PHE A 183 12.69 19.98 -6.15
C PHE A 183 12.62 18.48 -6.46
N ILE A 184 12.09 17.65 -5.55
CA ILE A 184 11.92 16.21 -5.79
C ILE A 184 10.98 15.98 -6.98
N LEU A 185 9.82 16.65 -7.02
CA LEU A 185 8.84 16.50 -8.09
C LEU A 185 9.38 16.91 -9.47
N GLN A 186 10.22 17.96 -9.53
CA GLN A 186 10.80 18.45 -10.78
C GLN A 186 11.98 17.62 -11.28
N ASN A 187 12.66 16.90 -10.39
CA ASN A 187 13.91 16.18 -10.71
C ASN A 187 13.76 14.66 -10.66
N THR A 188 12.54 14.14 -10.50
CA THR A 188 12.23 12.71 -10.62
C THR A 188 11.41 12.44 -11.88
N SER A 189 11.52 11.24 -12.43
CA SER A 189 10.72 10.82 -13.56
C SER A 189 9.28 10.53 -13.14
N PRO A 190 8.26 11.17 -13.74
CA PRO A 190 6.85 10.90 -13.42
C PRO A 190 6.42 9.48 -13.78
N ASP A 191 7.19 8.77 -14.61
CA ASP A 191 6.95 7.38 -15.00
C ASP A 191 7.58 6.35 -14.05
N LEU A 192 8.47 6.80 -13.16
CA LEU A 192 9.20 5.96 -12.21
C LEU A 192 8.78 6.24 -10.76
N VAL A 193 8.54 7.52 -10.43
CA VAL A 193 8.26 7.98 -9.07
C VAL A 193 6.91 8.70 -9.04
N LYS A 194 6.04 8.27 -8.13
CA LYS A 194 4.81 8.99 -7.76
C LYS A 194 4.96 9.66 -6.40
N MET A 195 4.03 10.53 -6.07
CA MET A 195 3.91 11.07 -4.71
C MET A 195 2.75 10.36 -4.01
N GLU A 196 2.90 10.14 -2.71
CA GLU A 196 1.84 9.69 -1.81
C GLU A 196 1.24 10.86 -1.03
#